data_AF-A0A7W3WR31-F1
#
_entry.id   AF-A0A7W3WR31-F1
#
_cell.length_a   1.000
_cell.length_b   1.000
_cell.length_c   1.000
_cell.angle_alpha   90.00
_cell.angle_beta   90.00
_cell.angle_gamma   90.00
#
_symmetry.space_group_name_H-M   'P 1'
#
loop_
_entity.id
_entity.type
_entity.pdbx_description
1 polymer ?
#
loop_
_entity_poly.entity_id
_entity_poly.type
_entity_poly.pdbx_seq_one_letter_code
_entity_poly.pdbx_strand_id
1 'polypeptide(L)' 'MCRHLAYIGAETTLAAVVSEPPHGLYEQSWAPRLQRYGTVNADGFGIGWYPAPGSA' A
#
# COMPACT_ATOMS: atom_id res chain seq x y z
N MET A 1 -8.52 2.86 12.08
CA MET A 1 -7.04 2.71 12.15
C MET A 1 -6.59 2.34 10.76
N CYS A 2 -5.45 2.87 10.30
CA CYS A 2 -5.03 2.75 8.90
C CYS A 2 -3.62 2.15 8.81
N ARG A 3 -3.28 1.65 7.63
CA ARG A 3 -1.94 1.20 7.25
C ARG A 3 -1.49 1.99 6.04
N HIS A 4 -0.26 2.49 6.06
CA HIS A 4 0.31 3.29 4.99
C HIS A 4 1.67 2.72 4.58
N LEU A 5 2.03 2.97 3.32
CA LEU A 5 3.28 2.55 2.72
C LEU A 5 3.71 3.64 1.73
N ALA A 6 5.01 3.91 1.65
CA ALA A 6 5.60 4.80 0.66
C ALA A 6 6.77 4.08 -0.02
N TYR A 7 6.98 4.35 -1.31
CA TYR A 7 8.06 3.80 -2.10
C TYR A 7 8.81 4.94 -2.79
N ILE A 8 10.14 4.93 -2.67
CA ILE A 8 11.06 5.82 -3.37
C ILE A 8 12.19 4.94 -3.89
N GLY A 9 12.35 4.88 -5.21
CA GLY A 9 13.29 3.96 -5.84
C GLY A 9 13.16 3.96 -7.36
N ALA A 10 13.62 2.86 -7.97
CA ALA A 10 13.47 2.62 -9.41
C ALA A 10 11.98 2.56 -9.80
N GLU A 11 11.68 2.84 -11.07
CA GLU A 11 10.31 2.69 -11.55
C GLU A 11 9.79 1.26 -11.32
N THR A 12 8.57 1.15 -10.78
CA THR A 12 7.96 -0.12 -10.43
C THR A 12 6.44 -0.02 -10.51
N THR A 13 5.76 -1.17 -10.49
CA THR A 13 4.29 -1.22 -10.51
C THR A 13 3.73 -1.01 -9.11
N LEU A 14 2.50 -0.50 -9.02
CA LEU A 14 1.78 -0.46 -7.75
C LEU A 14 1.59 -1.86 -7.16
N ALA A 15 1.38 -2.88 -7.99
CA ALA A 15 1.19 -4.26 -7.54
C ALA A 15 2.42 -4.79 -6.78
N ALA A 16 3.63 -4.55 -7.31
CA ALA A 16 4.91 -4.95 -6.71
C ALA A 16 5.14 -4.36 -5.31
N VAL A 17 4.47 -3.25 -5.01
CA VAL A 17 4.64 -2.48 -3.77
C VAL A 17 3.45 -2.68 -2.82
N VAL A 18 2.23 -2.82 -3.34
CA VAL A 18 0.98 -2.81 -2.56
C VAL A 18 0.43 -4.21 -2.29
N SER A 19 0.44 -5.11 -3.29
CA SER A 19 -0.32 -6.37 -3.25
C SER A 19 0.52 -7.64 -3.35
N GLU A 20 1.60 -7.62 -4.14
CA GLU A 20 2.46 -8.78 -4.35
C GLU A 20 3.35 -9.13 -3.15
N PRO A 21 3.86 -8.16 -2.35
CA PRO A 21 4.66 -8.52 -1.20
C PRO A 21 3.88 -9.39 -0.20
N PRO A 22 4.48 -10.45 0.35
CA PRO A 22 3.86 -11.19 1.44
C PRO A 22 3.63 -10.26 2.62
N HIS A 23 2.45 -10.30 3.22
CA HIS A 23 2.02 -9.35 4.25
C HIS A 23 2.04 -7.89 3.78
N GLY A 24 1.87 -7.66 2.48
CA GLY A 24 1.76 -6.35 1.85
C GLY A 24 0.53 -5.57 2.32
N LEU A 25 0.36 -4.36 1.79
CA LEU A 25 -0.73 -3.48 2.22
C LEU A 25 -2.12 -4.09 1.93
N TYR A 26 -2.23 -4.86 0.84
CA TYR A 26 -3.43 -5.65 0.55
C TYR A 26 -3.78 -6.66 1.65
N GLU A 27 -2.83 -7.51 2.07
CA GLU A 27 -3.09 -8.49 3.13
C GLU A 27 -3.35 -7.80 4.48
N GLN A 28 -2.63 -6.70 4.76
CA GLN A 28 -2.85 -5.89 5.96
C GLN A 28 -4.25 -5.24 6.02
N SER A 29 -5.01 -5.21 4.91
CA SER A 29 -6.40 -4.76 4.93
C SER A 29 -7.30 -5.69 5.73
N TRP A 30 -7.00 -6.99 5.80
CA TRP A 30 -7.82 -7.99 6.50
C TRP A 30 -7.06 -8.84 7.54
N ALA A 31 -5.72 -8.88 7.49
CA ALA A 31 -4.86 -9.60 8.43
C ALA A 31 -3.61 -8.79 8.88
N PRO A 32 -3.79 -7.62 9.53
CA PRO A 32 -2.65 -6.83 10.01
C PRO A 32 -1.98 -7.48 11.24
N ARG A 33 -0.69 -7.80 11.14
CA ARG A 33 0.05 -8.57 12.19
C ARG A 33 0.46 -7.76 13.42
N LEU A 34 0.63 -6.44 13.28
CA LEU A 34 1.18 -5.55 14.31
C LEU A 34 0.25 -4.40 14.68
N GLN A 35 -1.01 -4.46 14.28
CA GLN A 35 -2.01 -3.44 14.57
C GLN A 35 -2.66 -3.70 15.94
N ARG A 36 -2.60 -2.72 16.84
CA ARG A 36 -3.15 -2.84 18.21
C ARG A 36 -4.63 -2.48 18.30
N TYR A 37 -5.11 -1.62 17.40
CA TYR A 37 -6.47 -1.07 17.43
C TYR A 37 -7.11 -1.22 16.04
N GLY A 38 -8.37 -1.67 16.01
CA GLY A 38 -9.04 -2.08 14.77
C GLY A 38 -8.57 -3.45 14.29
N THR A 39 -9.49 -4.35 13.99
CA THR A 39 -9.20 -5.73 13.55
C THR A 39 -8.85 -5.79 12.05
N VAL A 40 -9.38 -4.86 11.26
CA VAL A 40 -9.20 -4.75 9.81
C VAL A 40 -9.05 -3.28 9.39
N ASN A 41 -8.67 -3.06 8.13
CA ASN A 41 -8.62 -1.75 7.46
C ASN A 41 -9.46 -1.83 6.18
N ALA A 42 -10.80 -1.91 6.33
CA ALA A 42 -11.73 -2.21 5.24
C ALA A 42 -12.61 -1.01 4.81
N ASP A 43 -12.41 0.17 5.43
CA ASP A 43 -13.27 1.34 5.24
C ASP A 43 -12.89 2.20 4.00
N GLY A 44 -11.91 1.74 3.21
CA GLY A 44 -11.43 2.42 2.00
C GLY A 44 -9.91 2.41 1.86
N PHE A 45 -9.41 2.74 0.67
CA PHE A 45 -7.98 2.89 0.40
C PHE A 45 -7.72 4.07 -0.56
N GLY A 46 -6.47 4.53 -0.60
CA GLY A 46 -6.01 5.56 -1.52
C GLY A 46 -4.59 5.28 -2.00
N ILE A 47 -4.29 5.68 -3.23
CA ILE A 47 -2.98 5.54 -3.85
C ILE A 47 -2.64 6.87 -4.55
N GLY A 48 -1.41 7.36 -4.35
CA GLY A 48 -0.84 8.46 -5.11
C GLY A 48 0.52 8.06 -5.66
N TRP A 49 0.85 8.52 -6.86
CA TRP A 49 2.14 8.31 -7.49
C TRP A 49 2.57 9.56 -8.27
N TYR A 50 3.87 9.69 -8.48
CA TYR A 50 4.41 10.68 -9.40
C TYR A 50 4.28 10.15 -10.83
N PRO A 51 3.88 11.00 -11.78
CA PRO A 51 3.78 10.60 -13.17
C PRO A 51 5.19 10.43 -13.77
N ALA A 52 5.28 9.72 -14.90
CA ALA A 52 6.56 9.46 -15.54
C ALA A 52 7.25 10.78 -15.95
N PRO A 53 8.59 10.85 -15.98
CA PRO A 53 9.28 12.03 -16.50
C PRO A 53 8.82 12.37 -17.91
N GLY A 54 8.39 13.62 -18.13
CA GLY A 54 7.95 14.10 -19.44
C GLY A 54 6.49 13.84 -19.81
N SER A 55 5.69 13.25 -18.92
CA SER A 55 4.23 13.27 -19.09
C SER A 55 3.69 14.64 -18.70
N ALA A 56 3.42 15.48 -19.69
CA ALA A 56 2.61 16.69 -19.63
C ALA A 56 1.54 16.63 -20.72
#